data_AF-A0A376B7M1-F1
#
_entry.id   AF-A0A376B7M1-F1
#
_cell.length_a   1.000
_cell.length_b   1.000
_cell.length_c   1.000
_cell.angle_alpha   90.00
_cell.angle_beta   90.00
_cell.angle_gamma   90.00
#
_symmetry.space_group_name_H-M   'P 1'
#
loop_
_entity.id
_entity.type
_entity.pdbx_description
1 polymer ?
#
loop_
_entity_poly.entity_id
_entity_poly.type
_entity_poly.pdbx_seq_one_letter_code
_entity_poly.pdbx_strand_id
1 'polypeptide(L)'
;MENITINIEASDKTILKKTSRSSSISSNSTMNTTSTKILKSDISPSSMIFRNLLILEDDLRRQYKQQVILKYEFTCFLSTLTGFAGFAFYHLYIIGNYTNFYYQFILCFILITIALFHLSGEYRRTIVIPRKFFSFTNKGLRQFNTKLVKNYYTLQHFIYNTILVEKLIDILLSLNISIINKLMAIANDSYTLNSDTDNNSGIVTGATDSKGNNNVLKRVAIKISKHVDFTLQKRKIWFQTNLQNDVKLILNPRAFSNEIREGWELYRDEFWARERQRRYKRLCERMEKL
;
A
#
# COMPACT_ATOMS: atom_id res chain seq x y z
N MET A 1 3.28 -50.06 -71.53
CA MET A 1 3.77 -50.65 -70.27
C MET A 1 2.68 -50.45 -69.23
N GLU A 2 2.18 -51.59 -68.79
CA GLU A 2 1.24 -51.94 -67.72
C GLU A 2 0.30 -50.89 -67.09
N ASN A 3 -0.98 -51.23 -67.22
CA ASN A 3 -2.12 -50.95 -66.34
C ASN A 3 -1.81 -51.26 -64.86
N ILE A 4 -2.59 -50.72 -63.94
CA ILE A 4 -3.61 -51.49 -63.19
C ILE A 4 -4.39 -50.56 -62.25
N THR A 5 -5.70 -50.62 -62.47
CA THR A 5 -6.81 -50.09 -61.71
C THR A 5 -7.24 -51.10 -60.63
N ILE A 6 -8.05 -50.68 -59.64
CA ILE A 6 -9.15 -51.41 -58.95
C ILE A 6 -9.04 -51.69 -57.42
N ASN A 7 -10.02 -51.07 -56.73
CA ASN A 7 -10.94 -51.50 -55.65
C ASN A 7 -10.47 -51.93 -54.24
N ILE A 8 -11.04 -51.37 -53.16
CA ILE A 8 -12.34 -51.60 -52.45
C ILE A 8 -12.37 -52.92 -51.66
N GLU A 9 -12.40 -52.80 -50.32
CA GLU A 9 -13.20 -53.56 -49.34
C GLU A 9 -12.90 -52.95 -47.95
N ALA A 10 -13.80 -52.35 -47.16
CA ALA A 10 -15.10 -52.76 -46.62
C ALA A 10 -15.05 -53.97 -45.67
N SER A 11 -15.52 -53.72 -44.44
CA SER A 11 -16.01 -54.66 -43.41
C SER A 11 -15.02 -55.15 -42.35
N ASP A 12 -15.18 -54.69 -41.11
CA ASP A 12 -15.60 -55.61 -40.05
C ASP A 12 -16.39 -54.91 -38.91
N LYS A 13 -17.46 -55.57 -38.48
CA LYS A 13 -18.42 -55.17 -37.43
C LYS A 13 -18.25 -56.11 -36.24
N THR A 14 -18.04 -55.56 -35.04
CA THR A 14 -18.39 -56.24 -33.77
C THR A 14 -18.77 -55.15 -32.74
N ILE A 15 -20.05 -54.80 -32.57
CA ILE A 15 -21.03 -55.42 -31.66
C ILE A 15 -20.40 -55.96 -30.38
N LEU A 16 -20.43 -55.17 -29.29
CA LEU A 16 -20.64 -55.70 -27.94
C LEU A 16 -21.63 -54.81 -27.19
N LYS A 17 -22.89 -55.23 -27.29
CA LYS A 17 -24.02 -54.86 -26.45
C LYS A 17 -23.84 -55.57 -25.09
N LYS A 18 -23.78 -54.83 -23.98
CA LYS A 18 -23.96 -55.41 -22.64
C LYS A 18 -25.07 -54.69 -21.89
N THR A 19 -26.20 -55.37 -21.82
CA THR A 19 -27.41 -55.02 -21.09
C THR A 19 -27.30 -55.38 -19.61
N SER A 20 -28.15 -54.71 -18.81
CA SER A 20 -28.62 -55.06 -17.45
C SER A 20 -27.63 -54.70 -16.32
N ARG A 21 -28.02 -54.12 -15.17
CA ARG A 21 -29.22 -54.29 -14.34
C ARG A 21 -29.35 -53.13 -13.32
N SER A 22 -30.57 -52.84 -12.90
CA SER A 22 -30.95 -51.96 -11.77
C SER A 22 -30.44 -52.44 -10.41
N SER A 23 -30.02 -51.52 -9.54
CA SER A 23 -30.16 -51.64 -8.09
C SER A 23 -30.33 -50.28 -7.41
N SER A 24 -31.24 -50.30 -6.46
CA SER A 24 -31.81 -49.21 -5.66
C SER A 24 -30.90 -48.71 -4.54
N ILE A 25 -31.05 -47.41 -4.23
CA ILE A 25 -31.04 -46.76 -2.92
C ILE A 25 -29.92 -47.15 -1.93
N SER A 26 -29.01 -46.20 -1.68
CA SER A 26 -28.68 -45.81 -0.30
C SER A 26 -28.19 -44.37 -0.28
N SER A 27 -28.99 -43.53 0.36
CA SER A 27 -28.63 -42.20 0.80
C SER A 27 -27.59 -42.30 1.91
N ASN A 28 -26.37 -41.83 1.64
CA ASN A 28 -25.45 -41.40 2.69
C ASN A 28 -24.93 -40.01 2.33
N SER A 29 -25.52 -39.00 2.96
CA SER A 29 -24.94 -37.66 3.01
C SER A 29 -23.67 -37.72 3.85
N THR A 30 -22.53 -37.90 3.19
CA THR A 30 -21.23 -37.56 3.74
C THR A 30 -20.72 -36.39 2.93
N MET A 31 -20.70 -35.20 3.54
CA MET A 31 -20.00 -34.04 3.01
C MET A 31 -18.51 -34.37 2.93
N ASN A 32 -18.12 -34.96 1.82
CA ASN A 32 -16.72 -35.10 1.47
C ASN A 32 -16.28 -33.75 0.91
N THR A 33 -15.42 -33.10 1.69
CA THR A 33 -14.48 -32.04 1.35
C THR A 33 -13.75 -32.36 0.04
N THR A 34 -14.44 -32.14 -1.07
CA THR A 34 -13.95 -32.27 -2.45
C THR A 34 -13.30 -30.95 -2.88
N SER A 35 -12.38 -30.44 -2.05
CA SER A 35 -11.63 -29.21 -2.33
C SER A 35 -10.16 -29.45 -2.68
N THR A 36 -9.73 -30.71 -2.83
CA THR A 36 -8.32 -31.05 -3.11
C THR A 36 -8.11 -31.97 -4.32
N LYS A 37 -9.16 -32.25 -5.10
CA LYS A 37 -9.07 -33.02 -6.35
C LYS A 37 -9.83 -32.35 -7.51
N ILE A 38 -9.75 -31.02 -7.61
CA ILE A 38 -10.02 -30.35 -8.89
C ILE A 38 -8.83 -30.66 -9.80
N LEU A 39 -9.05 -31.72 -10.56
CA LEU A 39 -8.46 -32.09 -11.84
C LEU A 39 -7.45 -31.06 -12.37
N LYS A 40 -6.18 -31.48 -12.31
CA LYS A 40 -5.02 -30.86 -12.98
C LYS A 40 -5.21 -30.75 -14.51
N SER A 41 -6.33 -31.24 -15.06
CA SER A 41 -6.66 -31.31 -16.49
C SER A 41 -7.73 -30.32 -16.98
N ASP A 42 -8.41 -29.56 -16.11
CA ASP A 42 -9.62 -28.80 -16.53
C ASP A 42 -9.43 -27.27 -16.53
N ILE A 43 -8.18 -26.80 -16.36
CA ILE A 43 -7.87 -25.39 -16.53
C ILE A 43 -7.97 -25.08 -18.03
N SER A 44 -9.11 -24.53 -18.46
CA SER A 44 -9.27 -23.99 -19.81
C SER A 44 -8.05 -23.10 -20.13
N PRO A 45 -7.40 -23.24 -21.30
CA PRO A 45 -6.24 -22.44 -21.66
C PRO A 45 -6.43 -20.93 -21.40
N SER A 46 -7.65 -20.42 -21.61
CA SER A 46 -8.03 -19.04 -21.32
C SER A 46 -7.91 -18.66 -19.83
N SER A 47 -8.30 -19.55 -18.92
CA SER A 47 -8.19 -19.33 -17.47
C SER A 47 -6.73 -19.30 -16.98
N MET A 48 -5.84 -20.07 -17.61
CA MET A 48 -4.41 -20.03 -17.34
C MET A 48 -3.79 -18.70 -17.80
N ILE A 49 -4.19 -18.24 -18.98
CA ILE A 49 -3.76 -16.94 -19.54
C ILE A 49 -4.24 -15.79 -18.65
N PHE A 50 -5.50 -15.81 -18.21
CA PHE A 50 -6.03 -14.78 -17.31
C PHE A 50 -5.31 -14.77 -15.96
N ARG A 51 -4.95 -15.95 -15.41
CA ARG A 51 -4.14 -16.01 -14.19
C ARG A 51 -2.77 -15.35 -14.39
N ASN A 52 -2.09 -15.65 -15.50
CA ASN A 52 -0.79 -15.03 -15.80
C ASN A 52 -0.89 -13.52 -16.00
N LEU A 53 -1.95 -13.06 -16.67
CA LEU A 53 -2.23 -11.66 -16.88
C LEU A 53 -2.53 -10.92 -15.57
N LEU A 54 -3.21 -11.60 -14.64
CA LEU A 54 -3.48 -11.09 -13.32
C LEU A 54 -2.22 -11.00 -12.45
N ILE A 55 -1.33 -12.00 -12.52
CA ILE A 55 -0.01 -11.96 -11.87
C ILE A 55 0.81 -10.78 -12.42
N LEU A 56 0.83 -10.61 -13.74
CA LEU A 56 1.49 -9.48 -14.37
C LEU A 56 0.90 -8.14 -13.92
N GLU A 57 -0.43 -8.02 -13.84
CA GLU A 57 -1.09 -6.81 -13.35
C GLU A 57 -0.71 -6.50 -11.89
N ASP A 58 -0.70 -7.51 -11.01
CA ASP A 58 -0.32 -7.34 -9.61
C ASP A 58 1.15 -6.93 -9.46
N ASP A 59 2.06 -7.56 -10.21
CA ASP A 59 3.47 -7.20 -10.18
C ASP A 59 3.71 -5.78 -10.71
N LEU A 60 3.08 -5.40 -11.82
CA LEU A 60 3.14 -4.03 -12.34
C LEU A 60 2.57 -3.00 -11.37
N ARG A 61 1.49 -3.34 -10.66
CA ARG A 61 0.93 -2.49 -9.58
C ARG A 61 1.92 -2.33 -8.43
N ARG A 62 2.56 -3.42 -8.01
CA ARG A 62 3.55 -3.41 -6.92
C ARG A 62 4.77 -2.57 -7.30
N GLN A 63 5.31 -2.79 -8.50
CA GLN A 63 6.43 -2.00 -9.02
C GLN A 63 6.07 -0.52 -9.11
N TYR A 64 4.89 -0.19 -9.63
CA TYR A 64 4.41 1.18 -9.70
C TYR A 64 4.37 1.84 -8.31
N LYS A 65 3.81 1.16 -7.31
CA LYS A 65 3.75 1.67 -5.93
C LYS A 65 5.13 1.91 -5.34
N GLN A 66 6.05 0.96 -5.50
CA GLN A 66 7.43 1.11 -5.04
C GLN A 66 8.10 2.33 -5.66
N GLN A 67 7.96 2.51 -6.97
CA GLN A 67 8.50 3.67 -7.67
C GLN A 67 7.86 4.99 -7.24
N VAL A 68 6.55 4.99 -6.98
CA VAL A 68 5.85 6.16 -6.47
C VAL A 68 6.33 6.54 -5.07
N ILE A 69 6.51 5.56 -4.17
CA ILE A 69 7.04 5.78 -2.82
C ILE A 69 8.44 6.36 -2.89
N LEU A 70 9.34 5.74 -3.66
CA LEU A 70 10.70 6.22 -3.87
C LEU A 70 10.71 7.68 -4.38
N LYS A 71 9.89 7.98 -5.40
CA LYS A 71 9.79 9.34 -5.93
C LYS A 71 9.44 10.35 -4.84
N TYR A 72 8.48 10.03 -3.96
CA TYR A 72 8.07 10.95 -2.90
C TYR A 72 9.10 11.10 -1.80
N GLU A 73 9.73 10.00 -1.39
CA GLU A 73 10.79 10.01 -0.39
C GLU A 73 11.94 10.94 -0.81
N PHE A 74 12.41 10.80 -2.05
CA PHE A 74 13.49 11.63 -2.58
C PHE A 74 13.05 13.06 -2.94
N THR A 75 11.82 13.26 -3.43
CA THR A 75 11.31 14.62 -3.70
C THR A 75 11.12 15.41 -2.40
N CYS A 76 10.69 14.76 -1.32
CA CYS A 76 10.58 15.38 0.00
C CYS A 76 11.96 15.81 0.51
N PHE A 77 12.94 14.90 0.45
CA PHE A 77 14.33 15.21 0.78
C PHE A 77 14.86 16.43 0.00
N LEU A 78 14.69 16.44 -1.32
CA LEU A 78 15.15 17.54 -2.16
C LEU A 78 14.40 18.86 -1.90
N SER A 79 13.11 18.80 -1.59
CA SER A 79 12.30 19.98 -1.21
C SER A 79 12.81 20.60 0.09
N THR A 80 13.09 19.77 1.11
CA THR A 80 13.64 20.24 2.39
C THR A 80 15.01 20.89 2.18
N LEU A 81 15.87 20.27 1.39
CA LEU A 81 17.20 20.80 1.05
C LEU A 81 17.09 22.17 0.35
N THR A 82 16.15 22.30 -0.59
CA THR A 82 15.87 23.57 -1.30
C THR A 82 15.31 24.63 -0.36
N GLY A 83 14.46 24.24 0.60
CA GLY A 83 13.94 25.15 1.63
C GLY A 83 15.04 25.71 2.53
N PHE A 84 15.96 24.87 3.00
CA PHE A 84 17.13 25.31 3.77
C PHE A 84 18.06 26.20 2.95
N ALA A 85 18.26 25.88 1.66
CA ALA A 85 19.04 26.73 0.76
C ALA A 85 18.40 28.13 0.63
N GLY A 86 17.08 28.20 0.43
CA GLY A 86 16.33 29.46 0.37
C GLY A 86 16.39 30.25 1.68
N PHE A 87 16.29 29.58 2.84
CA PHE A 87 16.42 30.22 4.15
C PHE A 87 17.82 30.81 4.38
N ALA A 88 18.88 30.05 4.05
CA ALA A 88 20.24 30.54 4.12
C ALA A 88 20.46 31.73 3.16
N PHE A 89 19.92 31.65 1.95
CA PHE A 89 19.97 32.73 0.97
C PHE A 89 19.25 34.00 1.45
N TYR A 90 18.07 33.86 2.05
CA TYR A 90 17.30 34.97 2.63
C TYR A 90 18.10 35.69 3.72
N HIS A 91 18.70 34.94 4.64
CA HIS A 91 19.53 35.51 5.70
C HIS A 91 20.78 36.21 5.16
N LEU A 92 21.39 35.67 4.11
CA LEU A 92 22.62 36.21 3.57
C LEU A 92 22.37 37.48 2.76
N TYR A 93 21.38 37.49 1.87
CA TYR A 93 21.16 38.58 0.91
C TYR A 93 20.07 39.58 1.29
N ILE A 94 18.98 39.14 1.93
CA ILE A 94 17.87 40.06 2.27
C ILE A 94 18.11 40.75 3.60
N ILE A 95 18.50 39.98 4.62
CA ILE A 95 18.86 40.57 5.93
C ILE A 95 20.23 41.26 5.84
N GLY A 96 21.06 40.92 4.84
CA GLY A 96 22.35 41.56 4.59
C GLY A 96 23.48 41.04 5.49
N ASN A 97 23.33 39.84 6.05
CA ASN A 97 24.32 39.22 6.93
C ASN A 97 25.39 38.43 6.14
N TYR A 98 26.05 39.11 5.21
CA TYR A 98 27.01 38.49 4.29
C TYR A 98 28.23 37.87 4.98
N THR A 99 28.64 38.43 6.12
CA THR A 99 29.85 38.01 6.86
C THR A 99 29.65 36.76 7.72
N ASN A 100 28.40 36.30 7.89
CA ASN A 100 28.12 35.13 8.72
C ASN A 100 28.54 33.84 8.01
N PHE A 101 29.71 33.34 8.36
CA PHE A 101 30.30 32.09 7.83
C PHE A 101 29.38 30.87 7.97
N TYR A 102 28.52 30.84 8.99
CA TYR A 102 27.57 29.76 9.19
C TYR A 102 26.61 29.56 8.00
N TYR A 103 25.97 30.63 7.52
CA TYR A 103 25.02 30.54 6.40
C TYR A 103 25.74 30.27 5.07
N GLN A 104 26.95 30.81 4.89
CA GLN A 104 27.80 30.51 3.73
C GLN A 104 28.19 29.02 3.69
N PHE A 105 28.62 28.46 4.82
CA PHE A 105 29.01 27.06 4.93
C PHE A 105 27.83 26.12 4.64
N ILE A 106 26.65 26.41 5.22
CA ILE A 106 25.43 25.64 4.94
C ILE A 106 25.10 25.66 3.45
N LEU A 107 25.15 26.82 2.81
CA LEU A 107 24.85 26.95 1.38
C LEU A 107 25.84 26.13 0.55
N CYS A 108 27.14 26.20 0.86
CA CYS A 108 28.16 25.39 0.20
C CYS A 108 27.93 23.89 0.39
N PHE A 109 27.65 23.45 1.62
CA PHE A 109 27.34 22.05 1.93
C PHE A 109 26.11 21.54 1.16
N ILE A 110 25.06 22.37 1.04
CA ILE A 110 23.86 22.04 0.27
C ILE A 110 24.20 21.91 -1.22
N LEU A 111 24.99 22.82 -1.78
CA LEU A 111 25.42 22.75 -3.19
C LEU A 111 26.22 21.48 -3.48
N ILE A 112 27.16 21.13 -2.59
CA ILE A 112 27.93 19.88 -2.67
C ILE A 112 27.00 18.67 -2.63
N THR A 113 26.02 18.67 -1.72
CA THR A 113 25.03 17.58 -1.59
C THR A 113 24.21 17.40 -2.86
N ILE A 114 23.75 18.49 -3.50
CA ILE A 114 23.01 18.44 -4.77
C ILE A 114 23.90 17.92 -5.89
N ALA A 115 25.16 18.38 -5.96
CA ALA A 115 26.12 17.91 -6.95
C ALA A 115 26.39 16.41 -6.82
N LEU A 116 26.63 15.92 -5.60
CA LEU A 116 26.81 14.49 -5.32
C LEU A 116 25.56 13.68 -5.69
N PHE A 117 24.37 14.18 -5.39
CA PHE A 117 23.12 13.52 -5.74
C PHE A 117 22.93 13.34 -7.25
N HIS A 118 23.33 14.35 -8.03
CA HIS A 118 23.30 14.27 -9.50
C HIS A 118 24.42 13.37 -10.05
N LEU A 119 25.64 13.49 -9.55
CA LEU A 119 26.81 12.70 -9.98
C LEU A 119 26.67 11.22 -9.65
N SER A 120 26.11 10.89 -8.49
CA SER A 120 25.82 9.51 -8.09
C SER A 120 24.76 8.84 -8.98
N GLY A 121 24.08 9.58 -9.86
CA GLY A 121 23.04 9.04 -10.73
C GLY A 121 21.72 8.70 -10.01
N GLU A 122 21.65 8.98 -8.70
CA GLU A 122 20.47 8.73 -7.88
C GLU A 122 19.26 9.50 -8.39
N TYR A 123 19.45 10.73 -8.88
CA TYR A 123 18.38 11.51 -9.50
C TYR A 123 17.67 10.75 -10.63
N ARG A 124 18.45 10.10 -11.50
CA ARG A 124 17.90 9.34 -12.63
C ARG A 124 17.11 8.13 -12.11
N ARG A 125 17.67 7.40 -11.15
CA ARG A 125 17.07 6.19 -10.59
C ARG A 125 15.78 6.47 -9.82
N THR A 126 15.79 7.51 -9.00
CA THR A 126 14.75 7.78 -7.99
C THR A 126 13.65 8.70 -8.49
N ILE A 127 13.94 9.63 -9.41
CA ILE A 127 12.97 10.64 -9.85
C ILE A 127 12.60 10.44 -11.33
N VAL A 128 13.57 10.22 -12.21
CA VAL A 128 13.31 10.14 -13.66
C VAL A 128 12.61 8.84 -14.05
N ILE A 129 13.07 7.70 -13.55
CA ILE A 129 12.49 6.38 -13.89
C ILE A 129 11.01 6.29 -13.48
N PRO A 130 10.60 6.62 -12.24
CA PRO A 130 9.18 6.56 -11.85
C PRO A 130 8.26 7.43 -12.72
N ARG A 131 8.74 8.57 -13.23
CA ARG A 131 7.97 9.44 -14.13
C ARG A 131 7.72 8.78 -15.48
N LYS A 132 8.66 7.97 -15.96
CA LYS A 132 8.60 7.30 -17.26
C LYS A 132 8.13 5.85 -17.19
N PHE A 133 7.73 5.36 -16.02
CA PHE A 133 7.30 3.97 -15.79
C PHE A 133 6.31 3.48 -16.84
N PHE A 134 5.19 4.18 -17.03
CA PHE A 134 4.17 3.76 -18.00
C PHE A 134 4.67 3.74 -19.44
N SER A 135 5.58 4.66 -19.81
CA SER A 135 6.13 4.68 -21.16
C SER A 135 7.03 3.47 -21.40
N PHE A 136 7.91 3.15 -20.44
CA PHE A 136 8.80 2.00 -20.54
C PHE A 136 8.05 0.67 -20.45
N THR A 137 7.10 0.55 -19.52
CA THR A 137 6.27 -0.65 -19.37
C THR A 137 5.41 -0.87 -20.61
N ASN A 138 4.75 0.17 -21.14
CA ASN A 138 3.95 0.01 -22.36
C ASN A 138 4.79 -0.32 -23.61
N LYS A 139 6.07 0.10 -23.65
CA LYS A 139 7.00 -0.32 -24.71
C LYS A 139 7.27 -1.83 -24.64
N GLY A 140 7.45 -2.38 -23.43
CA GLY A 140 7.62 -3.82 -23.22
C GLY A 140 6.32 -4.62 -23.46
N LEU A 141 5.17 -4.10 -23.01
CA LEU A 141 3.87 -4.76 -23.14
C LEU A 141 3.36 -4.87 -24.58
N ARG A 142 3.95 -4.11 -25.52
CA ARG A 142 3.59 -4.17 -26.93
C ARG A 142 3.71 -5.58 -27.52
N GLN A 143 4.67 -6.38 -27.06
CA GLN A 143 4.85 -7.76 -27.52
C GLN A 143 3.71 -8.68 -27.07
N PHE A 144 3.04 -8.36 -25.95
CA PHE A 144 1.93 -9.14 -25.40
C PHE A 144 0.55 -8.64 -25.83
N ASN A 145 0.48 -7.63 -26.72
CA ASN A 145 -0.76 -7.00 -27.14
C ASN A 145 -1.62 -6.47 -25.97
N THR A 146 -0.98 -6.03 -24.88
CA THR A 146 -1.65 -5.45 -23.72
C THR A 146 -1.15 -4.02 -23.48
N LYS A 147 -1.95 -3.23 -22.77
CA LYS A 147 -1.64 -1.84 -22.44
C LYS A 147 -1.95 -1.57 -20.98
N LEU A 148 -1.00 -0.96 -20.31
CA LEU A 148 -1.14 -0.48 -18.95
C LEU A 148 -1.75 0.93 -18.96
N VAL A 149 -2.84 1.11 -18.24
CA VAL A 149 -3.56 2.38 -18.11
C VAL A 149 -3.57 2.84 -16.66
N LYS A 150 -3.39 4.15 -16.48
CA LYS A 150 -3.48 4.83 -15.18
C LYS A 150 -4.90 5.32 -14.95
N ASN A 151 -5.45 5.04 -13.78
CA ASN A 151 -6.71 5.62 -13.33
C ASN A 151 -6.41 6.85 -12.46
N TYR A 152 -6.90 8.02 -12.89
CA TYR A 152 -6.49 9.31 -12.33
C TYR A 152 -7.20 9.69 -11.03
N TYR A 153 -8.39 9.13 -10.77
CA TYR A 153 -9.22 9.47 -9.61
C TYR A 153 -8.61 9.06 -8.26
N THR A 154 -7.86 7.96 -8.20
CA THR A 154 -7.29 7.50 -6.92
C THR A 154 -6.00 8.24 -6.57
N LEU A 155 -5.07 8.42 -7.52
CA LEU A 155 -3.71 8.84 -7.20
C LEU A 155 -3.58 10.33 -6.82
N GLN A 156 -4.33 11.24 -7.44
CA GLN A 156 -4.17 12.68 -7.20
C GLN A 156 -4.70 13.10 -5.82
N HIS A 157 -5.88 12.60 -5.43
CA HIS A 157 -6.44 12.80 -4.09
C HIS A 157 -5.61 12.12 -2.99
N PHE A 158 -4.98 11.00 -3.31
CA PHE A 158 -4.24 10.15 -2.39
C PHE A 158 -2.81 10.62 -2.12
N ILE A 159 -2.16 11.21 -3.12
CA ILE A 159 -0.83 11.79 -2.93
C ILE A 159 -0.90 13.03 -2.04
N TYR A 160 -1.89 13.89 -2.28
CA TYR A 160 -2.03 15.17 -1.58
C TYR A 160 -2.54 14.98 -0.14
N ASN A 161 -3.50 14.07 0.08
CA ASN A 161 -4.14 13.89 1.39
C ASN A 161 -3.49 12.87 2.32
N THR A 162 -2.47 12.13 1.89
CA THR A 162 -1.95 11.04 2.75
C THR A 162 -0.48 11.19 3.10
N ILE A 163 0.41 11.52 2.17
CA ILE A 163 1.83 11.68 2.55
C ILE A 163 2.04 12.98 3.35
N LEU A 164 1.48 14.09 2.85
CA LEU A 164 1.60 15.39 3.53
C LEU A 164 0.84 15.39 4.85
N VAL A 165 -0.38 14.84 4.85
CA VAL A 165 -1.24 14.82 6.04
C VAL A 165 -0.77 13.79 7.06
N GLU A 166 -0.25 12.62 6.67
CA GLU A 166 0.35 11.69 7.64
C GLU A 166 1.57 12.31 8.31
N LYS A 167 2.47 12.93 7.53
CA LYS A 167 3.64 13.61 8.11
C LYS A 167 3.23 14.79 8.98
N LEU A 168 2.24 15.57 8.57
CA LEU A 168 1.75 16.72 9.33
C LEU A 168 1.00 16.30 10.60
N ILE A 169 0.23 15.20 10.55
CA ILE A 169 -0.41 14.61 11.73
C ILE A 169 0.63 14.03 12.67
N ASP A 170 1.62 13.26 12.19
CA ASP A 170 2.69 12.69 13.02
C ASP A 170 3.50 13.81 13.71
N ILE A 171 3.78 14.90 12.98
CA ILE A 171 4.43 16.10 13.52
C ILE A 171 3.55 16.75 14.60
N LEU A 172 2.27 17.03 14.32
CA LEU A 172 1.34 17.59 15.31
C LEU A 172 1.19 16.68 16.55
N LEU A 173 1.15 15.36 16.36
CA LEU A 173 1.04 14.40 17.44
C LEU A 173 2.30 14.41 18.30
N SER A 174 3.48 14.41 17.68
CA SER A 174 4.75 14.45 18.38
C SER A 174 4.92 15.74 19.19
N LEU A 175 4.48 16.87 18.64
CA LEU A 175 4.44 18.16 19.34
C LEU A 175 3.48 18.13 20.52
N ASN A 176 2.25 17.63 20.31
CA ASN A 176 1.25 17.51 21.37
C ASN A 176 1.74 16.59 22.51
N ILE A 177 2.34 15.44 22.20
CA ILE A 177 2.92 14.53 23.20
C ILE A 177 4.08 15.21 23.94
N SER A 178 4.95 15.93 23.23
CA SER A 178 6.06 16.66 23.84
C SER A 178 5.57 17.76 24.78
N ILE A 179 4.50 18.48 24.42
CA ILE A 179 3.88 19.52 25.25
C ILE A 179 3.27 18.90 26.51
N ILE A 180 2.51 17.81 26.37
CA ILE A 180 1.90 17.11 27.50
C ILE A 180 2.97 16.59 28.46
N ASN A 181 4.05 16.01 27.95
CA ASN A 181 5.16 15.53 28.79
C ASN A 181 5.85 16.69 29.53
N LYS A 182 6.05 17.83 28.87
CA LYS A 182 6.67 19.02 29.48
C LYS A 182 5.77 19.65 30.56
N LEU A 183 4.46 19.71 30.31
CA LEU A 183 3.48 20.17 31.29
C LEU A 183 3.37 19.22 32.49
N MET A 184 3.43 17.91 32.26
CA MET A 184 3.42 16.91 33.33
C MET A 184 4.68 17.00 34.21
N ALA A 185 5.85 17.27 33.62
CA ALA A 185 7.08 17.50 34.37
C ALA A 185 6.98 18.75 35.26
N ILE A 186 6.50 19.87 34.71
CA ILE A 186 6.31 21.12 35.47
C ILE A 186 5.30 20.92 36.60
N ALA A 187 4.20 20.21 36.35
CA ALA A 187 3.22 19.90 37.39
C ALA A 187 3.83 19.06 38.52
N ASN A 188 4.66 18.07 38.21
CA ASN A 188 5.34 17.25 39.21
C ASN A 188 6.36 18.05 40.04
N ASP A 189 7.14 18.93 39.42
CA ASP A 189 8.12 19.79 40.10
C ASP A 189 7.41 20.83 41.01
N SER A 190 6.21 21.27 40.63
CA SER A 190 5.38 22.18 41.44
C SER A 190 4.86 21.51 42.72
N TYR A 191 4.61 20.19 42.67
CA TYR A 191 4.16 19.42 43.82
C TYR A 191 5.27 19.16 44.85
N THR A 192 6.53 19.04 44.42
CA THR A 192 7.66 18.82 45.33
C THR A 192 8.06 20.10 46.08
N LEU A 193 7.91 21.27 45.45
CA LEU A 193 8.22 22.56 46.10
C LEU A 193 7.20 22.96 47.17
N ASN A 194 5.93 22.55 47.04
CA ASN A 194 4.90 22.83 48.05
C ASN A 194 4.89 21.83 49.22
N SER A 195 5.51 20.64 49.11
CA SER A 195 5.56 19.69 50.25
C SER A 195 6.62 20.03 51.29
N ASP A 196 7.58 20.89 50.95
CA ASP A 196 8.66 21.28 51.87
C ASP A 196 8.28 22.50 52.72
N THR A 197 7.26 23.28 52.33
CA THR A 197 6.79 24.46 53.07
C THR A 197 5.71 24.19 54.13
N ASP A 198 5.00 23.06 54.08
CA ASP A 198 3.83 22.80 54.96
C ASP A 198 4.13 21.95 56.21
N ASN A 199 5.38 21.50 56.41
CA ASN A 199 5.74 20.64 57.55
C ASN A 199 5.87 21.40 58.91
N ASN A 200 5.48 22.67 59.00
CA ASN A 200 5.62 23.46 60.24
C ASN A 200 4.34 24.13 60.77
N SER A 201 3.15 23.72 60.33
CA SER A 201 1.91 24.14 61.00
C SER A 201 0.86 23.03 60.97
N GLY A 202 0.73 22.34 62.10
CA GLY A 202 -0.29 21.33 62.29
C GLY A 202 -1.69 21.94 62.30
N ILE A 203 -2.42 21.79 61.19
CA ILE A 203 -3.89 21.77 61.17
C ILE A 203 -4.32 20.75 60.12
N VAL A 204 -4.96 19.67 60.58
CA VAL A 204 -5.60 18.65 59.76
C VAL A 204 -6.82 19.26 59.07
N THR A 205 -6.74 19.49 57.76
CA THR A 205 -7.92 19.65 56.90
C THR A 205 -7.77 18.77 55.65
N GLY A 206 -8.89 18.19 55.22
CA GLY A 206 -8.97 16.98 54.40
C GLY A 206 -8.11 16.94 53.15
N ALA A 207 -7.24 15.93 53.09
CA ALA A 207 -6.54 15.49 51.89
C ALA A 207 -7.54 14.98 50.84
N THR A 208 -8.03 15.88 49.98
CA THR A 208 -8.76 15.50 48.76
C THR A 208 -7.77 15.18 47.64
N ASP A 209 -7.46 13.89 47.57
CA ASP A 209 -7.13 13.08 46.38
C ASP A 209 -6.43 13.75 45.16
N SER A 210 -5.31 14.43 45.39
CA SER A 210 -4.41 14.88 44.31
C SER A 210 -3.70 13.70 43.59
N LYS A 211 -3.46 12.59 44.31
CA LYS A 211 -2.89 11.34 43.74
C LYS A 211 -3.84 10.66 42.75
N GLY A 212 -5.15 10.71 43.00
CA GLY A 212 -6.19 10.21 42.11
C GLY A 212 -6.24 10.94 40.77
N ASN A 213 -6.13 12.28 40.79
CA ASN A 213 -6.15 13.10 39.58
C ASN A 213 -4.97 12.79 38.62
N ASN A 214 -3.77 12.57 39.14
CA ASN A 214 -2.60 12.21 38.32
C ASN A 214 -2.75 10.82 37.67
N ASN A 215 -3.43 9.89 38.35
CA ASN A 215 -3.75 8.57 37.80
C ASN A 215 -4.90 8.61 36.79
N VAL A 216 -5.86 9.52 36.96
CA VAL A 216 -6.94 9.78 35.99
C VAL A 216 -6.37 10.39 34.72
N LEU A 217 -5.52 11.42 34.82
CA LEU A 217 -4.87 12.04 33.67
C LEU A 217 -3.98 11.07 32.90
N LYS A 218 -3.23 10.19 33.60
CA LYS A 218 -2.48 9.09 32.95
C LYS A 218 -3.39 8.12 32.22
N ARG A 219 -4.52 7.71 32.82
CA ARG A 219 -5.50 6.82 32.17
C ARG A 219 -6.16 7.46 30.95
N VAL A 220 -6.49 8.74 31.02
CA VAL A 220 -7.04 9.51 29.89
C VAL A 220 -6.01 9.63 28.77
N ALA A 221 -4.77 9.99 29.08
CA ALA A 221 -3.69 10.07 28.09
C ALA A 221 -3.44 8.74 27.37
N ILE A 222 -3.41 7.61 28.11
CA ILE A 222 -3.27 6.27 27.52
C ILE A 222 -4.47 5.94 26.61
N LYS A 223 -5.69 6.27 27.02
CA LYS A 223 -6.91 6.01 26.24
C LYS A 223 -6.95 6.85 24.95
N ILE A 224 -6.51 8.11 25.03
CA ILE A 224 -6.39 9.00 23.87
C ILE A 224 -5.31 8.48 22.92
N SER A 225 -4.12 8.11 23.43
CA SER A 225 -3.04 7.53 22.61
C SER A 225 -3.53 6.29 21.87
N LYS A 226 -4.18 5.35 22.57
CA LYS A 226 -4.74 4.14 21.94
C LYS A 226 -5.79 4.45 20.88
N HIS A 227 -6.66 5.43 21.14
CA HIS A 227 -7.69 5.83 20.17
C HIS A 227 -7.07 6.47 18.93
N VAL A 228 -6.04 7.30 19.11
CA VAL A 228 -5.28 7.89 18.01
C VAL A 228 -4.56 6.80 17.22
N ASP A 229 -3.88 5.86 17.86
CA ASP A 229 -3.23 4.74 17.18
C ASP A 229 -4.22 3.89 16.39
N PHE A 230 -5.40 3.63 16.95
CA PHE A 230 -6.48 2.91 16.26
C PHE A 230 -7.00 3.66 15.04
N THR A 231 -7.22 4.98 15.16
CA THR A 231 -7.67 5.80 14.02
C THR A 231 -6.62 5.89 12.92
N LEU A 232 -5.34 5.99 13.29
CA LEU A 232 -4.20 5.94 12.36
C LEU A 232 -4.11 4.58 11.66
N GLN A 233 -4.26 3.47 12.39
CA GLN A 233 -4.29 2.15 11.80
C GLN A 233 -5.48 1.96 10.86
N LYS A 234 -6.68 2.40 11.25
CA LYS A 234 -7.88 2.33 10.41
C LYS A 234 -7.70 3.13 9.11
N ARG A 235 -7.02 4.27 9.18
CA ARG A 235 -6.72 5.10 8.01
C ARG A 235 -5.68 4.44 7.10
N LYS A 236 -4.61 3.86 7.67
CA LYS A 236 -3.61 3.05 6.95
C LYS A 236 -4.25 1.83 6.27
N ILE A 237 -5.25 1.24 6.92
CA ILE A 237 -6.06 0.11 6.41
C ILE A 237 -6.92 0.53 5.22
N TRP A 238 -7.69 1.61 5.35
CA TRP A 238 -8.51 2.15 4.26
C TRP A 238 -7.65 2.53 3.06
N PHE A 239 -6.49 3.13 3.32
CA PHE A 239 -5.51 3.47 2.30
C PHE A 239 -5.04 2.20 1.56
N GLN A 240 -4.60 1.18 2.29
CA GLN A 240 -4.06 -0.06 1.72
C GLN A 240 -5.08 -0.87 0.90
N THR A 241 -6.37 -0.76 1.21
CA THR A 241 -7.46 -1.43 0.46
C THR A 241 -7.97 -0.60 -0.74
N ASN A 242 -7.93 0.73 -0.67
CA ASN A 242 -8.50 1.60 -1.71
C ASN A 242 -7.52 1.95 -2.85
N LEU A 243 -6.22 1.73 -2.63
CA LEU A 243 -5.08 1.80 -3.57
C LEU A 243 -5.11 0.82 -4.76
N GLN A 244 -6.11 -0.06 -4.84
CA GLN A 244 -6.06 -1.17 -5.79
C GLN A 244 -6.43 -0.74 -7.21
N ASN A 245 -7.13 0.39 -7.37
CA ASN A 245 -7.64 0.82 -8.68
C ASN A 245 -6.69 1.74 -9.46
N ASP A 246 -5.45 1.97 -9.00
CA ASP A 246 -4.54 2.97 -9.59
C ASP A 246 -4.11 2.66 -11.02
N VAL A 247 -3.96 1.37 -11.33
CA VAL A 247 -3.39 0.88 -12.57
C VAL A 247 -4.19 -0.32 -13.06
N LYS A 248 -4.55 -0.36 -14.34
CA LYS A 248 -5.34 -1.43 -14.94
C LYS A 248 -4.67 -1.93 -16.21
N LEU A 249 -4.66 -3.25 -16.40
CA LEU A 249 -4.16 -3.87 -17.62
C LEU A 249 -5.32 -4.12 -18.59
N ILE A 250 -5.16 -3.64 -19.81
CA ILE A 250 -6.19 -3.68 -20.86
C ILE A 250 -5.65 -4.47 -22.06
N LEU A 251 -6.49 -5.35 -22.59
CA LEU A 251 -6.19 -6.12 -23.81
C LEU A 251 -6.45 -5.27 -25.06
N ASN A 252 -5.55 -5.33 -26.05
CA ASN A 252 -5.70 -4.61 -27.30
C ASN A 252 -6.86 -5.21 -28.14
N PRO A 253 -7.88 -4.41 -28.55
CA PRO A 253 -9.01 -4.89 -29.33
C PRO A 253 -8.64 -5.46 -30.71
N ARG A 254 -7.49 -5.10 -31.27
CA ARG A 254 -7.04 -5.63 -32.57
C ARG A 254 -6.51 -7.07 -32.49
N ALA A 255 -6.08 -7.51 -31.30
CA ALA A 255 -5.41 -8.80 -31.13
C ALA A 255 -6.29 -9.84 -30.42
N PHE A 256 -7.32 -9.41 -29.68
CA PHE A 256 -8.19 -10.28 -28.90
C PHE A 256 -9.66 -10.04 -29.27
N SER A 257 -10.44 -11.13 -29.37
CA SER A 257 -11.88 -11.06 -29.61
C SER A 257 -12.62 -10.35 -28.46
N ASN A 258 -13.83 -9.87 -28.73
CA ASN A 258 -14.62 -9.19 -27.71
C ASN A 258 -14.98 -10.11 -26.53
N GLU A 259 -15.28 -11.38 -26.81
CA GLU A 259 -15.57 -12.40 -25.80
C GLU A 259 -14.39 -12.60 -24.82
N ILE A 260 -13.16 -12.71 -25.32
CA ILE A 260 -11.97 -12.88 -24.47
C ILE A 260 -11.73 -11.64 -23.60
N ARG A 261 -11.96 -10.45 -24.16
CA ARG A 261 -11.86 -9.19 -23.41
C ARG A 261 -12.89 -9.10 -22.31
N GLU A 262 -14.14 -9.39 -22.60
CA GLU A 262 -15.22 -9.41 -21.60
C GLU A 262 -14.96 -10.46 -20.52
N GLY A 263 -14.52 -11.65 -20.92
CA GLY A 263 -14.09 -12.70 -19.99
C GLY A 263 -12.93 -12.27 -19.09
N TRP A 264 -11.93 -11.57 -19.64
CA TRP A 264 -10.83 -10.99 -18.86
C TRP A 264 -11.32 -9.96 -17.85
N GLU A 265 -12.16 -9.02 -18.29
CA GLU A 265 -12.69 -7.95 -17.44
C GLU A 265 -13.50 -8.54 -16.27
N LEU A 266 -14.39 -9.49 -16.56
CA LEU A 266 -15.18 -10.18 -15.55
C LEU A 266 -14.31 -10.97 -14.56
N TYR A 267 -13.37 -11.76 -15.07
CA TYR A 267 -12.45 -12.56 -14.23
C TYR A 267 -11.60 -11.67 -13.31
N ARG A 268 -11.04 -10.59 -13.86
CA ARG A 268 -10.20 -9.65 -13.13
C ARG A 268 -11.00 -8.93 -12.03
N ASP A 269 -12.20 -8.44 -12.36
CA ASP A 269 -13.03 -7.71 -11.42
C ASP A 269 -13.52 -8.60 -10.29
N GLU A 270 -13.92 -9.84 -10.60
CA GLU A 270 -14.30 -10.84 -9.61
C GLU A 270 -13.12 -11.19 -8.70
N PHE A 271 -11.93 -11.43 -9.26
CA PHE A 271 -10.74 -11.71 -8.48
C PHE A 271 -10.43 -10.57 -7.50
N TRP A 272 -10.38 -9.32 -7.98
CA TRP A 272 -10.08 -8.18 -7.12
C TRP A 272 -11.19 -7.90 -6.10
N ALA A 273 -12.45 -8.17 -6.42
CA ALA A 273 -13.55 -8.08 -5.46
C ALA A 273 -13.35 -9.06 -4.29
N ARG A 274 -13.04 -10.33 -4.59
CA ARG A 274 -12.74 -11.34 -3.56
C ARG A 274 -11.47 -10.99 -2.77
N GLU A 275 -10.42 -10.53 -3.45
CA GLU A 275 -9.16 -10.18 -2.78
C GLU A 275 -9.32 -8.97 -1.85
N ARG A 276 -10.14 -7.98 -2.22
CA ARG A 276 -10.50 -6.86 -1.33
C ARG A 276 -11.19 -7.36 -0.05
N GLN A 277 -12.16 -8.27 -0.16
CA GLN A 277 -12.84 -8.83 1.00
C GLN A 277 -11.88 -9.61 1.92
N ARG A 278 -10.96 -10.41 1.35
CA ARG A 278 -9.95 -11.14 2.14
C ARG A 278 -9.02 -10.18 2.90
N ARG A 279 -8.55 -9.12 2.24
CA ARG A 279 -7.70 -8.12 2.89
C ARG A 279 -8.45 -7.39 3.99
N TYR A 280 -9.69 -6.99 3.74
CA TYR A 280 -10.53 -6.38 4.76
C TYR A 280 -10.70 -7.30 5.98
N LYS A 281 -11.02 -8.58 5.76
CA LYS A 281 -11.17 -9.56 6.84
C LYS A 281 -9.89 -9.73 7.68
N ARG A 282 -8.73 -9.93 7.03
CA ARG A 282 -7.42 -10.03 7.72
C ARG A 282 -7.10 -8.78 8.54
N LEU A 283 -7.54 -7.61 8.07
CA LEU A 283 -7.32 -6.36 8.78
C LEU A 283 -8.25 -6.23 9.98
N CYS A 284 -9.53 -6.57 9.85
CA CYS A 284 -10.45 -6.66 10.99
C CYS A 284 -9.93 -7.61 12.07
N GLU A 285 -9.48 -8.81 11.68
CA GLU A 285 -8.88 -9.80 12.59
C GLU A 285 -7.61 -9.26 13.30
N ARG A 286 -6.84 -8.41 12.63
CA ARG A 286 -5.64 -7.81 13.22
C ARG A 286 -5.99 -6.69 14.21
N MET A 287 -7.04 -5.93 13.93
CA MET A 287 -7.53 -4.85 14.81
C MET A 287 -8.16 -5.42 16.09
N GLU A 288 -8.82 -6.58 16.00
CA GLU A 288 -9.40 -7.25 17.16
C GLU A 288 -8.34 -7.78 18.15
N LYS A 289 -7.10 -8.00 17.67
CA LYS A 289 -5.97 -8.48 18.49
C LYS A 289 -5.16 -7.38 19.18
N LEU A 290 -5.49 -6.10 18.97
CA LEU A 290 -4.77 -4.93 19.49
C LEU A 290 -5.58 -4.22 20.58
#